data_AF-A0A0R0IPZ4-F1
#
_entry.id   AF-A0A0R0IPZ4-F1
#
_cell.length_a   1.000
_cell.length_b   1.000
_cell.length_c   1.000
_cell.angle_alpha   90.00
_cell.angle_beta   90.00
_cell.angle_gamma   90.00
#
_symmetry.space_group_name_H-M   'P 1'
#
loop_
_entity.id
_entity.type
_entity.pdbx_description
1 polymer ?
#
loop_
_entity_poly.entity_id
_entity_poly.type
_entity_poly.pdbx_seq_one_letter_code
_entity_poly.pdbx_strand_id
1 'polypeptide(L)'
;MLEQKELLAKWKMSNRLSLIAIKRTIFGHLLSGLLEKATTKKFFDALGKRYQVSDNVKYECLMKQLMNIKYDNVGDVREFIMKMVHIQTKLKSHQIDFNEKFIVKYALNSLPTNFTQIKIAHNTIEKLKKEKNEYTKFMFKHQF
;
A
#
# COMPACT_ATOMS: atom_id res chain seq x y z
N MET A 1 45.80 -1.27 17.38
CA MET A 1 45.71 -2.67 16.85
C MET A 1 44.86 -3.60 17.72
N LEU A 2 44.98 -3.57 19.06
CA LEU A 2 44.18 -4.44 19.94
C LEU A 2 42.68 -4.10 19.92
N GLU A 3 42.34 -2.81 20.05
CA GLU A 3 40.95 -2.31 20.09
C GLU A 3 40.14 -2.67 18.83
N GLN A 4 40.76 -2.58 17.64
CA GLN A 4 40.13 -3.00 16.38
C GLN A 4 39.82 -4.50 16.34
N LYS A 5 40.66 -5.35 16.94
CA LYS A 5 40.41 -6.79 17.04
C LYS A 5 39.22 -7.08 17.96
N GLU A 6 39.11 -6.37 19.08
CA GLU A 6 37.98 -6.51 20.00
C GLU A 6 36.66 -6.07 19.37
N LEU A 7 36.65 -4.93 18.68
CA LEU A 7 35.49 -4.45 17.91
C LEU A 7 35.04 -5.46 16.86
N LEU A 8 35.99 -6.04 16.10
CA LEU A 8 35.68 -7.08 15.11
C LEU A 8 35.10 -8.34 15.76
N ALA A 9 35.64 -8.77 16.91
CA ALA A 9 35.11 -9.93 17.64
C ALA A 9 33.69 -9.69 18.14
N LYS A 10 33.42 -8.53 18.75
CA LYS A 10 32.08 -8.11 19.17
C LYS A 10 31.11 -8.08 17.98
N TRP A 11 31.51 -7.49 16.85
CA TRP A 11 30.69 -7.45 15.64
C TRP A 11 30.37 -8.85 15.10
N LYS A 12 31.37 -9.76 15.02
CA LYS A 12 31.17 -11.14 14.58
C LYS A 12 30.17 -11.88 15.49
N MET A 13 30.28 -11.69 16.80
CA MET A 13 29.36 -12.30 17.77
C MET A 13 27.94 -11.77 17.60
N SER A 14 27.76 -10.44 17.55
CA SER A 14 26.44 -9.84 17.30
C SER A 14 25.85 -10.30 15.97
N ASN A 15 26.63 -10.32 14.89
CA ASN A 15 26.17 -10.82 13.58
C ASN A 15 25.70 -12.29 13.68
N ARG A 16 26.43 -13.16 14.40
CA ARG A 16 26.03 -14.56 14.60
C ARG A 16 24.72 -14.66 15.39
N LEU A 17 24.57 -13.89 16.46
CA LEU A 17 23.35 -13.88 17.28
C LEU A 17 22.14 -13.39 16.49
N SER A 18 22.29 -12.30 15.72
CA SER A 18 21.22 -11.80 14.84
C SER A 18 20.79 -12.86 13.82
N LEU A 19 21.74 -13.55 13.18
CA LEU A 19 21.43 -14.60 12.22
C LEU A 19 20.60 -15.74 12.84
N ILE A 20 20.95 -16.16 14.06
CA ILE A 20 20.20 -17.20 14.79
C ILE A 20 18.79 -16.70 15.11
N ALA A 21 18.65 -15.47 15.59
CA ALA A 21 17.35 -14.89 15.92
C ALA A 21 16.42 -14.86 14.69
N ILE A 22 16.93 -14.39 13.55
CA ILE A 22 16.14 -14.32 12.31
C ILE A 22 15.80 -15.71 11.78
N LYS A 23 16.75 -16.66 11.81
CA LYS A 23 16.47 -18.04 11.38
C LYS A 23 15.37 -18.69 12.22
N ARG A 24 15.21 -18.32 13.50
CA ARG A 24 14.14 -18.83 14.37
C ARG A 24 12.77 -18.24 14.05
N THR A 25 12.69 -17.07 13.44
CA THR A 25 11.40 -16.44 13.07
C THR A 25 10.89 -16.87 11.70
N ILE A 26 11.66 -17.65 10.94
CA ILE A 26 11.33 -18.08 9.58
C ILE A 26 11.09 -19.59 9.58
N PHE A 27 10.03 -20.04 8.89
CA PHE A 27 9.75 -21.47 8.77
C PHE A 27 10.92 -22.22 8.12
N GLY A 28 11.29 -23.38 8.69
CA GLY A 28 12.46 -24.16 8.26
C GLY A 28 12.48 -24.49 6.76
N HIS A 29 11.32 -24.76 6.14
CA HIS A 29 11.23 -25.04 4.70
C HIS A 29 11.63 -23.83 3.84
N LEU A 30 11.41 -22.59 4.32
CA LEU A 30 11.82 -21.37 3.62
C LEU A 30 13.34 -21.15 3.70
N LEU A 31 14.01 -21.78 4.66
CA LEU A 31 15.47 -21.71 4.84
C LEU A 31 16.22 -22.75 4.02
N SER A 32 15.53 -23.77 3.50
CA SER A 32 16.13 -24.84 2.70
C SER A 32 16.84 -24.25 1.47
N GLY A 33 18.16 -24.38 1.37
CA GLY A 33 19.00 -23.80 0.32
C GLY A 33 19.62 -22.41 0.62
N LEU A 34 19.27 -21.75 1.72
CA LEU A 34 19.82 -20.44 2.13
C LEU A 34 20.90 -20.53 3.24
N LEU A 35 21.21 -21.74 3.72
CA LEU A 35 21.89 -21.98 4.98
C LEU A 35 23.34 -21.45 5.08
N GLU A 36 24.03 -21.25 3.95
CA GLU A 36 25.49 -21.02 3.90
C GLU A 36 25.94 -19.54 3.91
N LYS A 37 25.02 -18.58 4.06
CA LYS A 37 25.41 -17.15 4.01
C LYS A 37 26.15 -16.74 5.29
N ALA A 38 27.44 -16.40 5.16
CA ALA A 38 28.34 -16.12 6.27
C ALA A 38 27.99 -14.89 7.13
N THR A 39 27.21 -13.93 6.61
CA THR A 39 26.79 -12.75 7.36
C THR A 39 25.28 -12.56 7.30
N THR A 40 24.72 -11.96 8.35
CA THR A 40 23.28 -11.64 8.45
C THR A 40 22.82 -10.79 7.28
N LYS A 41 23.66 -9.84 6.85
CA LYS A 41 23.40 -9.04 5.65
C LYS A 41 23.24 -9.91 4.40
N LYS A 42 24.22 -10.78 4.11
CA LYS A 42 24.17 -11.67 2.94
C LYS A 42 22.97 -12.62 3.00
N PHE A 43 22.57 -13.04 4.19
CA PHE A 43 21.39 -13.86 4.41
C PHE A 43 20.10 -13.09 4.07
N PHE A 44 19.93 -11.86 4.55
CA PHE A 44 18.80 -11.00 4.18
C PHE A 44 18.75 -10.70 2.68
N ASP A 45 19.88 -10.38 2.05
CA ASP A 45 19.92 -10.12 0.61
C ASP A 45 19.45 -11.35 -0.19
N ALA A 46 19.83 -12.55 0.26
CA ALA A 46 19.44 -13.80 -0.38
C ALA A 46 17.95 -14.13 -0.16
N LEU A 47 17.44 -13.89 1.05
CA LEU A 47 16.00 -13.99 1.33
C LEU A 47 15.20 -13.04 0.46
N GLY A 48 15.60 -11.77 0.41
CA GLY A 48 14.94 -10.73 -0.38
C GLY A 48 14.89 -11.08 -1.87
N LYS A 49 15.99 -11.61 -2.43
CA LYS A 49 16.02 -12.10 -3.82
C LYS A 49 15.14 -13.32 -4.05
N ARG A 50 15.19 -14.31 -3.15
CA ARG A 50 14.42 -15.55 -3.28
C ARG A 50 12.92 -15.29 -3.28
N TYR A 51 12.46 -14.38 -2.44
CA TYR A 51 11.06 -14.02 -2.28
C TYR A 51 10.72 -12.68 -2.93
N GLN A 52 11.54 -12.24 -3.89
CA GLN A 52 11.26 -11.04 -4.67
C GLN A 52 10.04 -11.32 -5.54
N VAL A 53 8.92 -10.68 -5.21
CA VAL A 53 7.74 -10.71 -6.07
C VAL A 53 8.00 -9.80 -7.27
N SER A 54 7.72 -10.30 -8.48
CA SER A 54 7.81 -9.50 -9.69
C SER A 54 6.81 -8.34 -9.66
N ASP A 55 7.15 -7.22 -10.27
CA ASP A 55 6.27 -6.05 -10.26
C ASP A 55 4.94 -6.32 -10.97
N ASN A 56 4.93 -7.20 -11.98
CA ASN A 56 3.70 -7.66 -12.63
C ASN A 56 2.75 -8.37 -11.63
N VAL A 57 3.27 -9.28 -10.81
CA VAL A 57 2.46 -9.99 -9.81
C VAL A 57 1.99 -9.04 -8.71
N LYS A 58 2.82 -8.06 -8.31
CA LYS A 58 2.39 -7.01 -7.36
C LYS A 58 1.26 -6.18 -7.93
N TYR A 59 1.39 -5.74 -9.17
CA TYR A 59 0.35 -5.01 -9.88
C TYR A 59 -0.96 -5.81 -9.93
N GLU A 60 -0.91 -7.06 -10.41
CA GLU A 60 -2.11 -7.90 -10.50
C GLU A 60 -2.76 -8.13 -9.13
N CYS A 61 -1.95 -8.29 -8.08
CA CYS A 61 -2.45 -8.43 -6.72
C CYS A 61 -3.16 -7.15 -6.25
N LEU A 62 -2.54 -5.97 -6.46
CA LEU A 62 -3.15 -4.68 -6.10
C LEU A 62 -4.44 -4.44 -6.87
N MET A 63 -4.47 -4.79 -8.17
CA MET A 63 -5.66 -4.64 -9.00
C MET A 63 -6.79 -5.57 -8.54
N LYS A 64 -6.47 -6.82 -8.21
CA LYS A 64 -7.44 -7.76 -7.60
C LYS A 64 -7.93 -7.26 -6.24
N GLN A 65 -7.06 -6.71 -5.40
CA GLN A 65 -7.46 -6.12 -4.13
C GLN A 65 -8.42 -4.96 -4.35
N LEU A 66 -8.11 -4.04 -5.27
CA LEU A 66 -8.98 -2.91 -5.59
C LEU A 66 -10.35 -3.38 -6.09
N MET A 67 -10.39 -4.33 -7.03
CA MET A 67 -11.64 -4.78 -7.65
C MET A 67 -12.54 -5.61 -6.72
N ASN A 68 -11.96 -6.22 -5.67
CA ASN A 68 -12.70 -7.07 -4.74
C ASN A 68 -12.97 -6.39 -3.39
N ILE A 69 -12.45 -5.18 -3.16
CA ILE A 69 -12.62 -4.51 -1.88
C ILE A 69 -14.09 -4.10 -1.71
N LYS A 70 -14.69 -4.56 -0.61
CA LYS A 70 -16.04 -4.20 -0.16
C LYS A 70 -15.98 -3.88 1.31
N TYR A 71 -16.82 -2.96 1.75
CA TYR A 71 -16.91 -2.65 3.17
C TYR A 71 -17.60 -3.80 3.89
N ASP A 72 -16.92 -4.36 4.89
CA ASP A 72 -17.32 -5.55 5.65
C ASP A 72 -18.10 -5.22 6.93
N ASN A 73 -18.49 -3.95 7.12
CA ASN A 73 -19.08 -3.42 8.35
C ASN A 73 -18.15 -3.51 9.58
N VAL A 74 -16.85 -3.69 9.37
CA VAL A 74 -15.85 -3.68 10.44
C VAL A 74 -15.01 -2.41 10.35
N GLY A 75 -14.91 -1.70 11.47
CA GLY A 75 -14.23 -0.40 11.55
C GLY A 75 -15.09 0.75 11.07
N ASP A 76 -14.46 1.87 10.71
CA ASP A 76 -15.13 3.05 10.18
C ASP A 76 -14.99 3.12 8.64
N VAL A 77 -16.01 3.67 7.99
CA VAL A 77 -16.05 3.99 6.56
C VAL A 77 -14.84 4.82 6.14
N ARG A 78 -14.36 5.73 6.99
CA ARG A 78 -13.16 6.52 6.70
C ARG A 78 -11.93 5.63 6.52
N GLU A 79 -11.74 4.64 7.39
CA GLU A 79 -10.61 3.72 7.30
C GLU A 79 -10.70 2.85 6.04
N PHE A 80 -11.90 2.41 5.68
CA PHE A 80 -12.16 1.71 4.43
C PHE A 80 -11.80 2.55 3.19
N ILE A 81 -12.22 3.81 3.15
CA ILE A 81 -11.86 4.73 2.04
C ILE A 81 -10.35 4.94 1.98
N MET A 82 -9.68 5.13 3.13
CA MET A 82 -8.23 5.28 3.20
C MET A 82 -7.49 4.04 2.69
N LYS A 83 -7.99 2.82 2.99
CA LYS A 83 -7.46 1.57 2.43
C LYS A 83 -7.55 1.56 0.90
N MET A 84 -8.67 2.00 0.33
CA MET A 84 -8.84 2.09 -1.12
C MET A 84 -7.89 3.11 -1.77
N VAL A 85 -7.76 4.31 -1.18
CA VAL A 85 -6.81 5.35 -1.64
C VAL A 85 -5.36 4.88 -1.55
N HIS A 86 -5.01 4.11 -0.52
CA HIS A 86 -3.68 3.51 -0.40
C HIS A 86 -3.39 2.53 -1.53
N ILE A 87 -4.36 1.68 -1.90
CA ILE A 87 -4.24 0.76 -3.03
C ILE A 87 -4.08 1.55 -4.35
N GLN A 88 -4.90 2.58 -4.58
CA GLN A 88 -4.77 3.48 -5.73
C GLN A 88 -3.37 4.11 -5.81
N THR A 89 -2.86 4.63 -4.69
CA THR A 89 -1.54 5.27 -4.64
C THR A 89 -0.42 4.29 -5.00
N LYS A 90 -0.52 3.04 -4.55
CA LYS A 90 0.40 1.97 -4.95
C LYS A 90 0.24 1.59 -6.42
N LEU A 91 -0.97 1.60 -6.98
CA LEU A 91 -1.17 1.36 -8.41
C LEU A 91 -0.57 2.49 -9.26
N LYS A 92 -0.64 3.74 -8.78
CA LYS A 92 -0.01 4.89 -9.43
C LYS A 92 1.51 4.75 -9.54
N SER A 93 2.18 4.14 -8.56
CA SER A 93 3.62 3.85 -8.67
C SER A 93 3.96 2.79 -9.71
N HIS A 94 2.96 2.04 -10.21
CA HIS A 94 3.08 1.09 -11.33
C HIS A 94 2.54 1.68 -12.65
N GLN A 95 2.51 3.01 -12.78
CA GLN A 95 2.02 3.75 -13.95
C GLN A 95 0.53 3.59 -14.25
N ILE A 96 -0.26 3.14 -13.27
CA ILE A 96 -1.72 3.02 -13.40
C ILE A 96 -2.37 4.08 -12.54
N ASP A 97 -2.83 5.14 -13.19
CA ASP A 97 -3.47 6.27 -12.53
C ASP A 97 -4.98 6.22 -12.75
N PHE A 98 -5.71 5.78 -11.72
CA PHE A 98 -7.16 5.96 -11.69
C PHE A 98 -7.44 7.41 -11.34
N ASN A 99 -8.25 8.09 -12.16
CA ASN A 99 -8.68 9.44 -11.81
C ASN A 99 -9.44 9.45 -10.48
N GLU A 100 -9.33 10.57 -9.75
CA GLU A 100 -9.95 10.72 -8.42
C GLU A 100 -11.45 10.46 -8.45
N LYS A 101 -12.13 10.93 -9.49
CA LYS A 101 -13.58 10.75 -9.67
C LYS A 101 -13.98 9.27 -9.74
N PHE A 102 -13.17 8.44 -10.39
CA PHE A 102 -13.39 7.00 -10.47
C PHE A 102 -13.27 6.38 -9.09
N ILE A 103 -12.19 6.65 -8.36
CA ILE A 103 -11.95 6.07 -7.04
C ILE A 103 -13.02 6.49 -6.04
N VAL A 104 -13.41 7.77 -6.03
CA VAL A 104 -14.49 8.25 -5.18
C VAL A 104 -15.81 7.55 -5.53
N LYS A 105 -16.15 7.42 -6.82
CA LYS A 105 -17.38 6.74 -7.22
C LYS A 105 -17.36 5.25 -6.87
N TYR A 106 -16.20 4.62 -7.03
CA TYR A 106 -15.99 3.22 -6.69
C TYR A 106 -16.12 2.99 -5.19
N ALA A 107 -15.45 3.81 -4.37
CA ALA A 107 -15.57 3.78 -2.90
C ALA A 107 -17.02 3.87 -2.44
N LEU A 108 -17.78 4.83 -2.97
CA LEU A 108 -19.20 5.02 -2.63
C LEU A 108 -20.09 3.84 -3.07
N ASN A 109 -19.72 3.15 -4.16
CA ASN A 109 -20.45 1.99 -4.65
C ASN A 109 -20.09 0.69 -3.90
N SER A 110 -18.93 0.64 -3.25
CA SER A 110 -18.50 -0.48 -2.42
C SER A 110 -19.02 -0.42 -0.98
N LEU A 111 -19.78 0.63 -0.62
CA LEU A 111 -20.47 0.74 0.66
C LEU A 111 -21.82 0.01 0.62
N PRO A 112 -22.21 -0.68 1.71
CA PRO A 112 -23.53 -1.29 1.83
C PRO A 112 -24.66 -0.25 1.91
N THR A 113 -25.89 -0.72 1.73
CA THR A 113 -27.08 0.12 1.55
C THR A 113 -27.45 0.98 2.76
N ASN A 114 -26.99 0.61 3.96
CA ASN A 114 -27.07 1.42 5.18
C ASN A 114 -26.30 2.75 5.06
N PHE A 115 -25.36 2.90 4.11
CA PHE A 115 -24.63 4.14 3.85
C PHE A 115 -25.12 4.90 2.62
N THR A 116 -26.32 4.62 2.14
CA THR A 116 -26.93 5.34 1.00
C THR A 116 -26.96 6.85 1.19
N GLN A 117 -27.12 7.33 2.42
CA GLN A 117 -27.08 8.77 2.73
C GLN A 117 -25.75 9.43 2.35
N ILE A 118 -24.61 8.76 2.57
CA ILE A 118 -23.28 9.27 2.18
C ILE A 118 -23.21 9.42 0.66
N LYS A 119 -23.71 8.42 -0.08
CA LYS A 119 -23.76 8.46 -1.55
C LYS A 119 -24.64 9.59 -2.07
N ILE A 120 -25.80 9.83 -1.45
CA ILE A 120 -26.70 10.93 -1.81
C ILE A 120 -26.03 12.27 -1.52
N ALA A 121 -25.50 12.46 -0.30
CA ALA A 121 -24.83 13.69 0.11
C ALA A 121 -23.68 14.05 -0.85
N HIS A 122 -22.85 13.07 -1.19
CA HIS A 122 -21.76 13.28 -2.15
C HIS A 122 -22.28 13.72 -3.53
N ASN A 123 -23.29 13.04 -4.08
CA ASN A 123 -23.85 13.40 -5.39
C ASN A 123 -24.46 14.82 -5.37
N THR A 124 -25.14 15.20 -4.28
CA THR A 124 -25.70 16.55 -4.11
C THR A 124 -24.59 17.60 -4.08
N ILE A 125 -23.52 17.37 -3.31
CA ILE A 125 -22.36 18.26 -3.26
C ILE A 125 -21.73 18.42 -4.64
N GLU A 126 -21.56 17.33 -5.39
CA GLU A 126 -21.01 17.38 -6.75
C GLU A 126 -21.91 18.13 -7.73
N LYS A 127 -23.24 18.06 -7.56
CA LYS A 127 -24.18 18.85 -8.35
C LYS A 127 -24.06 20.34 -8.04
N LEU A 128 -24.07 20.72 -6.76
CA LEU A 128 -23.93 22.10 -6.31
C LEU A 128 -22.58 22.71 -6.75
N LYS A 129 -21.49 21.93 -6.72
CA LYS A 129 -20.19 22.38 -7.24
C LYS A 129 -20.25 22.73 -8.72
N LYS A 130 -20.94 21.91 -9.54
CA LYS A 130 -21.09 22.18 -10.98
C LYS A 130 -21.92 23.42 -11.23
N GLU A 131 -23.05 23.56 -10.55
CA GLU A 131 -23.91 24.76 -10.65
C GLU A 131 -23.15 26.03 -10.28
N LYS A 132 -22.38 26.00 -9.19
CA LYS A 132 -21.51 27.11 -8.79
C LYS A 132 -20.47 27.44 -9.87
N ASN A 133 -19.85 26.43 -10.47
CA ASN A 133 -18.83 26.63 -11.49
C ASN A 133 -19.41 27.21 -12.79
N GLU A 134 -20.61 26.79 -13.16
CA GLU A 134 -21.36 27.34 -14.29
C GLU A 134 -21.78 28.79 -14.04
N TYR A 135 -22.31 29.10 -12.85
CA TYR A 135 -22.64 30.47 -12.46
C TYR A 135 -21.40 31.37 -12.49
N THR A 136 -20.27 30.89 -11.96
CA THR A 136 -19.00 31.64 -11.98
C THR A 136 -18.56 31.93 -13.42
N LYS A 137 -18.61 30.91 -14.29
CA LYS A 137 -18.26 31.07 -15.72
C LYS A 137 -19.19 32.05 -16.44
N PHE A 138 -20.48 32.04 -16.11
CA PHE A 138 -21.47 32.98 -16.63
C PHE A 138 -21.13 34.43 -16.23
N MET A 139 -20.87 34.67 -14.94
CA MET A 139 -20.53 36.02 -14.45
C MET A 139 -19.30 36.61 -15.13
N PHE A 140 -18.22 35.83 -15.29
CA PHE A 140 -17.01 36.30 -15.97
C PHE A 140 -17.20 36.58 -17.46
N LYS A 141 -18.12 35.89 -18.14
CA LYS A 141 -18.41 36.12 -19.57
C LYS A 141 -19.18 37.43 -19.82
N HIS A 142 -19.85 37.95 -18.81
CA HIS A 142 -20.74 39.12 -18.95
C HIS A 142 -20.26 40.38 -18.22
N GLN A 143 -19.13 40.32 -17.50
CA GLN A 143 -18.50 41.49 -16.84
C GLN A 143 -17.25 42.02 -17.55
N PHE A 144 -16.82 41.38 -18.64
CA PHE A 144 -15.79 41.84 -19.58
C PHE A 144 -16.28 41.58 -21.00
#